data_AF-A0A551ZA48-F1
#
_entry.id   AF-A0A551ZA48-F1
#
_cell.length_a   1.000
_cell.length_b   1.000
_cell.length_c   1.000
_cell.angle_alpha   90.00
_cell.angle_beta   90.00
_cell.angle_gamma   90.00
#
_symmetry.space_group_name_H-M   'P 1'
#
loop_
_entity.id
_entity.type
_entity.pdbx_description
1 polymer ?
#
loop_
_entity_poly.entity_id
_entity_poly.type
_entity_poly.pdbx_seq_one_letter_code
_entity_poly.pdbx_strand_id
1 'polypeptide(L)'
;MSRRTIERVRQRFVEEGLEQAINPRPKNSSKLKKIDGEAEAHLIALACSEAPTGYNRWTLRALAEQMVVLEYVESISHESIRQVLKKTKSNLGCKNVG
;
A
#
# COMPACT_ATOMS: atom_id res chain seq x y z
N MET A 1 23.78 18.64 -8.16
CA MET A 1 23.19 18.97 -6.84
C MET A 1 23.19 20.48 -6.67
N SER A 2 22.17 21.06 -6.03
CA SER A 2 22.10 22.51 -5.79
C SER A 2 22.90 22.90 -4.54
N ARG A 3 23.44 24.12 -4.49
CA ARG A 3 24.16 24.66 -3.31
C ARG A 3 23.34 24.53 -2.01
N ARG A 4 22.03 24.76 -2.11
CA ARG A 4 21.07 24.60 -1.00
C ARG A 4 20.96 23.18 -0.44
N THR A 5 21.32 22.16 -1.22
CA THR A 5 21.34 20.78 -0.73
C THR A 5 22.58 20.55 0.14
N ILE A 6 23.73 21.09 -0.28
CA ILE A 6 25.00 21.00 0.45
C ILE A 6 24.89 21.74 1.80
N GLU A 7 24.31 22.95 1.80
CA GLU A 7 24.10 23.73 3.03
C GLU A 7 23.23 22.97 4.04
N ARG A 8 22.13 22.37 3.59
CA ARG A 8 21.25 21.56 4.45
C ARG A 8 21.94 20.33 5.03
N VAL A 9 22.78 19.64 4.24
CA VAL A 9 23.52 18.46 4.73
C VAL A 9 24.57 18.88 5.77
N ARG A 10 25.30 19.97 5.54
CA ARG A 10 26.26 20.51 6.53
C ARG A 10 25.57 20.91 7.82
N GLN A 11 24.45 21.59 7.72
CA GLN A 11 23.66 21.99 8.87
C GLN A 11 23.19 20.77 9.68
N ARG A 12 22.61 19.76 9.03
CA ARG A 12 22.19 18.51 9.69
C ARG A 12 23.34 17.77 10.37
N PHE A 13 24.51 17.76 9.74
CA PHE A 13 25.69 17.11 10.33
C PHE A 13 26.09 17.77 11.66
N VAL A 14 26.03 19.09 11.75
CA VAL A 14 26.36 19.84 12.96
C VAL A 14 25.26 19.72 14.02
N GLU A 15 23.99 19.77 13.62
CA GLU A 15 22.85 19.79 14.56
C GLU A 15 22.40 18.40 15.03
N GLU A 16 22.47 17.38 14.18
CA GLU A 16 21.83 16.07 14.38
C GLU A 16 22.83 14.89 14.25
N GLY A 17 24.08 15.15 13.86
CA GLY A 17 25.13 14.15 13.68
C GLY A 17 25.14 13.48 12.30
N LEU A 18 26.13 12.60 12.10
CA LEU A 18 26.41 11.96 10.80
C LEU A 18 25.25 11.10 10.28
N GLU A 19 24.68 10.27 11.14
CA GLU A 19 23.57 9.36 10.82
C GLU A 19 22.39 10.14 10.22
N GLN A 20 22.05 11.29 10.79
CA GLN A 20 20.90 12.10 10.34
C GLN A 20 21.22 13.01 9.15
N ALA A 21 22.50 13.30 8.91
CA ALA A 21 22.93 14.04 7.74
C ALA A 21 22.90 13.18 6.47
N ILE A 22 23.27 11.91 6.59
CA ILE A 22 23.31 10.95 5.47
C ILE A 22 21.92 10.34 5.23
N ASN A 23 21.17 10.03 6.29
CA ASN A 23 19.87 9.41 6.14
C ASN A 23 18.78 10.45 5.86
N PRO A 24 17.88 10.19 4.89
CA PRO A 24 16.71 11.04 4.68
C PRO A 24 15.80 10.96 5.91
N ARG A 25 15.33 12.12 6.40
CA ARG A 25 14.34 12.15 7.47
C ARG A 25 13.12 11.32 7.06
N PRO A 26 12.55 10.53 7.99
CA PRO A 26 11.34 9.78 7.71
C PRO A 26 10.25 10.76 7.25
N LYS A 27 9.67 10.49 6.08
CA LYS A 27 8.49 11.24 5.65
C LYS A 27 7.35 10.82 6.55
N ASN A 28 6.87 11.76 7.35
CA ASN A 28 5.60 11.63 8.06
C ASN A 28 4.49 11.67 7.02
N SER A 29 4.29 10.58 6.27
CA SER A 29 3.14 10.45 5.38
C SER A 29 1.93 10.08 6.23
N SER A 30 1.43 11.04 6.98
CA SER A 30 0.21 10.94 7.80
C SER A 30 -1.06 10.84 6.96
N LYS A 31 -1.01 10.22 5.77
CA LYS A 31 -2.24 9.67 5.19
C LYS A 31 -2.56 8.46 6.06
N LEU A 32 -3.43 8.69 7.05
CA LEU A 32 -4.22 7.63 7.68
C LEU A 32 -4.70 6.74 6.54
N LYS A 33 -4.09 5.55 6.41
CA LYS A 33 -4.58 4.60 5.43
C LYS A 33 -5.98 4.25 5.89
N LYS A 34 -6.96 4.38 4.99
CA LYS A 34 -8.33 3.90 5.25
C LYS A 34 -8.38 2.39 5.46
N ILE A 35 -7.29 1.69 5.14
CA ILE A 35 -7.14 0.25 5.30
C ILE A 35 -6.11 0.05 6.40
N ASP A 36 -6.57 -0.48 7.52
CA ASP A 36 -5.73 -0.92 8.64
C ASP A 36 -4.88 -2.13 8.24
N GLY A 37 -3.79 -2.42 8.98
CA GLY A 37 -2.95 -3.59 8.72
C GLY A 37 -3.72 -4.91 8.80
N GLU A 38 -4.72 -5.01 9.66
CA GLU A 38 -5.60 -6.20 9.74
C GLU A 38 -6.44 -6.36 8.47
N ALA A 39 -7.09 -5.28 8.03
CA ALA A 39 -7.86 -5.27 6.78
C ALA A 39 -6.98 -5.54 5.54
N GLU A 40 -5.72 -5.09 5.52
CA GLU A 40 -4.75 -5.44 4.48
C GLU A 40 -4.46 -6.95 4.48
N ALA A 41 -4.28 -7.59 5.64
CA ALA A 41 -4.03 -9.02 5.75
C ALA A 41 -5.22 -9.86 5.26
N HIS A 42 -6.44 -9.49 5.65
CA HIS A 42 -7.66 -10.15 5.18
C HIS A 42 -7.85 -9.99 3.67
N LEU A 43 -7.52 -8.81 3.12
CA LEU A 43 -7.55 -8.61 1.67
C LEU A 43 -6.65 -9.61 0.94
N ILE A 44 -5.44 -9.80 1.45
CA ILE A 44 -4.45 -10.68 0.82
C ILE A 44 -4.90 -12.13 0.91
N ALA A 45 -5.42 -12.55 2.08
CA ALA A 45 -5.94 -13.89 2.26
C ALA A 45 -7.11 -14.19 1.29
N LEU A 46 -8.04 -13.25 1.17
CA LEU A 46 -9.21 -13.37 0.29
C LEU A 46 -8.80 -13.30 -1.19
N ALA A 47 -7.83 -12.46 -1.55
CA ALA A 47 -7.30 -12.44 -2.91
C ALA A 47 -6.55 -13.75 -3.27
N CYS A 48 -5.96 -14.43 -2.29
CA CYS A 48 -5.30 -15.73 -2.50
C CYS A 48 -6.27 -16.93 -2.47
N SER A 49 -7.54 -16.74 -2.11
CA SER A 49 -8.54 -17.81 -2.08
C SER A 49 -9.25 -18.00 -3.42
N GLU A 50 -10.07 -19.04 -3.51
CA GLU A 50 -10.89 -19.31 -4.69
C GLU A 50 -11.89 -18.18 -4.97
N ALA A 51 -12.13 -17.90 -6.25
CA ALA A 51 -13.02 -16.84 -6.68
C ALA A 51 -14.50 -17.25 -6.48
N PRO A 52 -15.39 -16.30 -6.16
CA PRO A 52 -16.79 -16.60 -5.93
C PRO A 52 -17.50 -17.08 -7.20
N THR A 53 -18.54 -17.90 -7.01
CA THR A 53 -19.30 -18.54 -8.09
C THR A 53 -19.75 -17.55 -9.16
N GLY A 54 -19.37 -17.82 -10.41
CA GLY A 54 -19.65 -16.95 -11.56
C GLY A 54 -18.47 -16.09 -12.01
N TYR A 55 -17.35 -16.07 -11.28
CA TYR A 55 -16.12 -15.41 -11.69
C TYR A 55 -14.94 -16.40 -11.78
N ASN A 56 -14.23 -16.39 -12.90
CA ASN A 56 -12.99 -17.17 -13.07
C ASN A 56 -11.82 -16.63 -12.21
N ARG A 57 -11.92 -15.39 -11.71
CA ARG A 57 -10.89 -14.73 -10.90
C ARG A 57 -11.47 -13.58 -10.08
N TRP A 58 -10.78 -13.24 -8.99
CA TRP A 58 -11.04 -12.02 -8.25
C TRP A 58 -10.85 -10.78 -9.12
N THR A 59 -11.89 -9.96 -9.22
CA THR A 59 -11.79 -8.60 -9.75
C THR A 59 -11.64 -7.62 -8.60
N LEU A 60 -11.02 -6.45 -8.84
CA LEU A 60 -10.86 -5.42 -7.81
C LEU A 60 -12.21 -4.95 -7.23
N ARG A 61 -13.28 -4.97 -8.04
CA ARG A 61 -14.63 -4.61 -7.62
C ARG A 61 -15.26 -5.71 -6.77
N ALA A 62 -15.12 -6.97 -7.17
CA ALA A 62 -15.59 -8.11 -6.38
C ALA A 62 -14.88 -8.19 -5.01
N LEU A 63 -13.58 -7.88 -4.96
CA LEU A 63 -12.85 -7.76 -3.70
C LEU A 63 -13.37 -6.61 -2.83
N ALA A 64 -13.72 -5.47 -3.42
CA ALA A 64 -14.29 -4.33 -2.68
C ALA A 64 -15.65 -4.66 -2.09
N GLU A 65 -16.53 -5.26 -2.89
CA GLU A 65 -17.86 -5.66 -2.43
C GLU A 65 -17.76 -6.72 -1.32
N GLN A 66 -16.90 -7.73 -1.47
CA GLN A 66 -16.68 -8.74 -0.43
C GLN A 66 -16.12 -8.15 0.86
N MET A 67 -15.21 -7.18 0.79
CA MET A 67 -14.70 -6.50 1.99
C MET A 67 -15.78 -5.73 2.75
N VAL A 68 -16.73 -5.13 2.05
CA VAL A 68 -17.86 -4.41 2.65
C VAL A 68 -18.87 -5.41 3.23
N VAL A 69 -19.17 -6.51 2.52
CA VAL A 69 -20.08 -7.57 2.99
C VAL A 69 -19.56 -8.23 4.26
N LEU A 70 -18.24 -8.43 4.37
CA LEU A 70 -17.60 -8.99 5.55
C LEU A 70 -17.36 -7.96 6.66
N GLU A 71 -17.87 -6.73 6.50
CA GLU A 71 -17.83 -5.63 7.47
C GLU A 71 -16.42 -5.20 7.94
N TYR A 72 -15.37 -5.60 7.21
CA TYR A 72 -13.99 -5.21 7.56
C TYR A 72 -13.76 -3.71 7.42
N VAL A 73 -14.51 -3.03 6.53
CA VAL A 73 -14.33 -1.60 6.23
C VAL A 73 -15.66 -0.97 5.81
N GLU A 74 -16.02 0.18 6.39
CA GLU A 74 -17.30 0.88 6.08
C GLU A 74 -17.45 1.28 4.61
N SER A 75 -16.35 1.64 3.95
CA SER A 75 -16.33 1.89 2.50
C SER A 75 -14.92 1.80 1.93
N ILE A 76 -14.77 1.02 0.86
CA ILE A 76 -13.51 0.89 0.13
C ILE A 76 -13.69 1.17 -1.36
N SER A 77 -12.75 1.92 -1.92
CA SER A 77 -12.63 2.07 -3.36
C SER A 77 -11.74 0.97 -3.94
N HIS A 78 -12.08 0.50 -5.14
CA HIS A 78 -11.27 -0.44 -5.91
C HIS A 78 -9.81 0.03 -6.11
N GLU A 79 -9.57 1.36 -6.13
CA GLU A 79 -8.22 1.93 -6.20
C GLU A 79 -7.42 1.69 -4.91
N SER A 80 -8.06 1.67 -3.75
CA SER A 80 -7.40 1.35 -2.48
C SER A 80 -6.95 -0.12 -2.45
N ILE A 81 -7.79 -1.03 -2.93
CA ILE A 81 -7.44 -2.45 -3.10
C ILE A 81 -6.26 -2.60 -4.05
N ARG A 82 -6.29 -1.93 -5.20
CA ARG A 82 -5.19 -1.94 -6.17
C ARG A 82 -3.89 -1.44 -5.53
N GLN A 83 -3.93 -0.37 -4.74
CA GLN A 83 -2.75 0.16 -4.05
C GLN A 83 -2.19 -0.83 -3.03
N VAL A 84 -3.05 -1.50 -2.25
CA VAL A 84 -2.64 -2.54 -1.29
C VAL A 84 -2.02 -3.72 -2.02
N LEU A 85 -2.72 -4.31 -2.99
CA LEU A 85 -2.22 -5.46 -3.76
C LEU A 85 -0.92 -5.14 -4.51
N LYS A 86 -0.77 -3.92 -5.03
CA LYS A 86 0.48 -3.45 -5.64
C LYS A 86 1.63 -3.40 -4.64
N LYS A 87 1.38 -2.92 -3.42
CA LYS A 87 2.40 -2.85 -2.37
C LYS A 87 2.83 -4.24 -1.90
N THR A 88 1.88 -5.17 -1.82
CA THR A 88 2.11 -6.57 -1.38
C THR A 88 2.60 -7.49 -2.52
N LYS A 89 2.74 -6.99 -3.75
CA LYS A 89 3.08 -7.79 -4.96
C LYS A 89 2.08 -8.93 -5.27
N SER A 90 0.93 -8.98 -4.62
CA SER A 90 -0.16 -9.94 -4.89
C SER A 90 -1.08 -9.48 -6.03
N ASN A 91 -0.56 -8.71 -6.98
CA ASN A 91 -1.32 -8.30 -8.15
C ASN A 91 -1.61 -9.54 -9.01
N LEU A 92 -2.85 -10.03 -8.98
CA LEU A 92 -3.36 -11.07 -9.89
C LEU A 92 -3.54 -10.57 -11.34
N GLY A 93 -2.86 -9.48 -11.71
CA GLY A 93 -2.89 -8.91 -13.04
C GLY A 93 -2.31 -9.90 -14.04
N CYS A 94 -3.19 -10.52 -14.82
CA CYS A 94 -2.93 -11.43 -15.93
C CYS A 94 -1.75 -12.40 -15.75
N LYS A 95 -2.02 -13.59 -15.21
CA LYS A 95 -1.44 -14.79 -15.82
C LYS A 95 -2.23 -15.01 -17.11
N ASN A 96 -1.59 -14.81 -18.27
CA ASN A 96 -2.20 -15.12 -19.56
C ASN A 96 -2.72 -16.56 -19.51
N VAL A 97 -4.02 -16.73 -19.69
CA VAL A 97 -4.60 -18.03 -19.98
C VAL A 97 -4.58 -18.12 -21.50
N GLY A 98 -3.75 -19.04 -22.01
CA GLY A 98 -3.81 -19.64 -23.36
C GLY A 98 -3.98 -18.69 -24.53
#